data_AF-A0A4Y2HGW3-F1
#
_entry.id   AF-A0A4Y2HGW3-F1
#
_cell.length_a   1.000
_cell.length_b   1.000
_cell.length_c   1.000
_cell.angle_alpha   90.00
_cell.angle_beta   90.00
_cell.angle_gamma   90.00
#
_symmetry.space_group_name_H-M   'P 1'
#
loop_
_entity.id
_entity.type
_entity.pdbx_description
1 polymer ?
#
loop_
_entity_poly.entity_id
_entity_poly.type
_entity_poly.pdbx_seq_one_letter_code
_entity_poly.pdbx_strand_id
1 'polypeptide(L)'
;MPLINSSYTPFFDASKDVYADVSYLVQESDDKNENFLASRSRIAPLKGATIPRLDFLAALVEARLTKSIVDALGWTTVKCFYWRDSTTVLTWITKEEN
;
A
#
# COMPACT_ATOMS: atom_id res chain seq x y z
N MET A 1 -8.92 19.83 8.31
CA MET A 1 -9.72 20.02 7.09
C MET A 1 -10.33 18.67 6.75
N PRO A 2 -11.66 18.49 6.71
CA PRO A 2 -12.22 17.17 6.52
C PRO A 2 -12.04 16.75 5.05
N LEU A 3 -11.47 15.57 4.83
CA LEU A 3 -11.37 14.93 3.52
C LEU A 3 -12.73 14.35 3.12
N ILE A 4 -13.70 15.23 2.93
CA ILE A 4 -15.01 14.85 2.39
C ILE A 4 -14.75 14.57 0.90
N ASN A 5 -14.93 13.31 0.49
CA ASN A 5 -14.73 12.82 -0.88
C ASN A 5 -13.26 12.63 -1.30
N SER A 6 -12.40 12.08 -0.45
CA SER A 6 -11.07 11.60 -0.88
C SER A 6 -10.81 10.18 -0.43
N SER A 7 -10.20 9.38 -1.30
CA SER A 7 -9.81 8.00 -1.05
C SER A 7 -8.30 7.84 -1.17
N TYR A 8 -7.71 7.11 -0.22
CA TYR A 8 -6.31 6.74 -0.23
C TYR A 8 -6.17 5.37 -0.90
N THR A 9 -5.35 5.32 -1.94
CA THR A 9 -5.28 4.19 -2.87
C THR A 9 -3.83 3.77 -3.06
N PRO A 10 -3.29 2.91 -2.19
CA PRO A 10 -1.95 2.40 -2.34
C PRO A 10 -1.90 1.16 -3.23
N PHE A 11 -0.77 1.06 -3.92
CA PHE A 11 -0.39 -0.05 -4.79
C PHE A 11 0.98 -0.56 -4.36
N PHE A 12 1.17 -1.87 -4.42
CA PHE A 12 2.46 -2.47 -4.13
C PHE A 12 2.73 -3.68 -5.00
N ASP A 13 4.00 -3.86 -5.36
CA ASP A 13 4.48 -4.93 -6.22
C ASP A 13 5.82 -5.49 -5.71
N ALA A 14 6.07 -6.75 -6.02
CA ALA A 14 7.26 -7.46 -5.61
C ALA A 14 7.81 -8.34 -6.74
N SER A 15 9.09 -8.16 -7.02
CA SER A 15 9.89 -8.99 -7.93
C SER A 15 10.97 -9.74 -7.16
N LYS A 16 11.80 -10.53 -7.85
CA LYS A 16 12.92 -11.26 -7.23
C LYS A 16 14.01 -10.33 -6.68
N ASP A 17 14.12 -9.12 -7.24
CA ASP A 17 15.24 -8.21 -6.98
C ASP A 17 14.82 -7.02 -6.11
N VAL A 18 13.56 -6.59 -6.22
CA VAL A 18 13.04 -5.39 -5.56
C VAL A 18 11.57 -5.57 -5.21
N TYR A 19 11.15 -4.97 -4.11
CA TYR A 19 9.75 -4.78 -3.77
C TYR A 19 9.50 -3.31 -3.48
N ALA A 20 8.33 -2.81 -3.91
CA ALA A 20 8.03 -1.39 -3.88
C ALA A 20 6.54 -1.14 -3.65
N ASP A 21 6.26 0.07 -3.19
CA ASP A 21 4.94 0.59 -2.91
C ASP A 21 4.82 2.04 -3.37
N VAL A 22 3.61 2.43 -3.74
CA VAL A 22 3.23 3.76 -4.20
C VAL A 22 1.84 4.09 -3.66
N SER A 23 1.69 5.29 -3.12
CA SER A 23 0.46 5.75 -2.50
C SER A 23 -0.10 6.98 -3.20
N TYR A 24 -1.38 6.94 -3.55
CA TYR A 24 -2.12 8.05 -4.16
C TYR A 24 -3.28 8.53 -3.28
N LEU A 25 -3.62 9.81 -3.41
CA LEU A 25 -4.87 10.38 -2.93
C LEU A 25 -5.75 10.72 -4.13
N VAL A 26 -6.89 10.04 -4.23
CA VAL A 26 -7.88 10.25 -5.28
C VAL A 26 -9.03 11.07 -4.71
N GLN A 27 -9.27 12.25 -5.26
CA GLN A 27 -10.41 13.09 -4.91
C GLN A 27 -11.61 12.74 -5.80
N GLU A 28 -12.74 12.43 -5.17
CA GLU A 28 -14.04 12.22 -5.81
C GLU A 28 -14.71 13.59 -6.03
N SER A 29 -14.15 14.38 -6.94
CA SER A 29 -14.75 15.60 -7.50
C SER A 29 -15.11 15.40 -8.98
N ASP A 30 -15.89 16.32 -9.55
CA ASP A 30 -16.27 16.30 -10.98
C ASP A 30 -15.04 16.19 -11.89
N ASP A 31 -13.95 16.87 -11.52
CA ASP A 31 -12.61 16.62 -12.02
C ASP A 31 -11.90 15.64 -11.08
N LYS A 32 -11.75 14.38 -11.48
CA LYS A 32 -10.97 13.39 -10.72
C LYS A 32 -9.52 13.86 -10.64
N ASN A 33 -9.10 14.29 -9.46
CA ASN A 33 -7.72 14.66 -9.20
C ASN A 33 -7.01 13.53 -8.45
N GLU A 34 -5.99 12.97 -9.10
CA GLU A 34 -5.12 11.94 -8.55
C GLU A 34 -3.79 12.58 -8.14
N ASN A 35 -3.54 12.61 -6.83
CA ASN A 35 -2.33 13.22 -6.29
C ASN A 35 -1.39 12.11 -5.79
N PHE A 36 -0.16 12.10 -6.32
CA PHE A 36 0.90 11.27 -5.76
C PHE A 36 1.25 11.76 -4.35
N LEU A 37 1.26 10.85 -3.38
CA LEU A 37 1.63 11.18 -2.00
C LEU A 37 3.04 10.74 -1.68
N ALA A 38 3.35 9.48 -1.93
CA ALA A 38 4.63 8.89 -1.59
C ALA A 38 4.88 7.60 -2.36
N SER A 39 6.14 7.20 -2.39
CA SER A 39 6.56 5.88 -2.83
C SER A 39 7.71 5.39 -1.97
N ARG A 40 7.88 4.08 -1.90
CA ARG A 40 9.01 3.46 -1.22
C ARG A 40 9.40 2.19 -1.95
N SER A 41 10.70 1.96 -2.05
CA SER A 41 11.25 0.76 -2.67
C SER A 41 12.37 0.19 -1.82
N ARG A 42 12.55 -1.13 -1.88
CA ARG A 42 13.57 -1.86 -1.13
C ARG A 42 14.12 -3.02 -1.95
N ILE A 43 15.43 -3.17 -1.91
CA ILE A 43 16.12 -4.30 -2.55
C ILE A 43 15.77 -5.59 -1.79
N ALA A 44 15.52 -6.66 -2.53
CA ALA A 44 15.26 -7.98 -1.98
C ALA A 44 16.48 -8.48 -1.17
N PRO A 45 16.27 -9.25 -0.09
CA PRO A 45 17.38 -9.75 0.73
C PRO A 45 18.35 -10.61 -0.10
N LEU A 46 19.66 -10.36 0.05
CA LEU A 46 20.72 -11.09 -0.65
C LEU A 46 20.69 -12.60 -0.41
N LYS A 47 20.15 -13.05 0.73
CA LYS A 47 19.99 -14.48 1.06
C LYS A 47 18.88 -15.16 0.25
N GLY A 48 18.20 -14.43 -0.62
CA GLY A 48 17.04 -14.89 -1.36
C GLY A 48 15.77 -14.89 -0.51
N ALA A 49 14.66 -14.54 -1.13
CA ALA A 49 13.32 -14.68 -0.57
C ALA A 49 12.38 -15.16 -1.68
N THR A 50 11.33 -15.89 -1.30
CA THR A 50 10.30 -16.28 -2.25
C THR A 50 9.47 -15.06 -2.65
N ILE A 51 8.92 -15.05 -3.87
CA ILE A 51 8.01 -13.98 -4.32
C ILE A 51 6.87 -13.75 -3.33
N PRO A 52 6.15 -14.79 -2.83
CA PRO A 52 5.15 -14.64 -1.76
C PRO A 52 5.62 -13.86 -0.53
N ARG A 53 6.88 -14.07 -0.11
CA ARG A 53 7.43 -13.40 1.07
C ARG A 53 7.77 -11.94 0.77
N LEU A 54 8.31 -11.64 -0.41
CA LEU A 54 8.59 -10.27 -0.85
C LEU A 54 7.28 -9.48 -1.03
N ASP A 55 6.26 -10.14 -1.57
CA ASP A 55 4.88 -9.67 -1.65
C ASP A 55 4.33 -9.23 -0.28
N PHE A 56 4.50 -10.08 0.74
CA PHE A 56 4.06 -9.76 2.10
C PHE A 56 4.90 -8.65 2.75
N LEU A 57 6.21 -8.60 2.46
CA LEU A 57 7.08 -7.51 2.91
C LEU A 57 6.68 -6.17 2.28
N ALA A 58 6.32 -6.15 1.01
CA ALA A 58 5.78 -4.97 0.34
C ALA A 58 4.51 -4.46 1.05
N ALA A 59 3.56 -5.36 1.34
CA ALA A 59 2.35 -5.02 2.10
C ALA A 59 2.68 -4.41 3.48
N LEU A 60 3.65 -4.98 4.19
CA LEU A 60 4.10 -4.47 5.49
C LEU A 60 4.72 -3.06 5.38
N VAL A 61 5.50 -2.82 4.33
CA VAL A 61 6.13 -1.51 4.11
C VAL A 61 5.07 -0.48 3.76
N GLU A 62 4.11 -0.82 2.92
CA GLU A 62 2.96 0.03 2.57
C GLU A 62 2.14 0.36 3.82
N ALA A 63 1.79 -0.61 4.66
CA ALA A 63 1.04 -0.36 5.90
C ALA A 63 1.78 0.63 6.83
N ARG A 64 3.11 0.55 6.90
CA ARG A 64 3.94 1.50 7.66
C ARG A 64 4.00 2.88 6.99
N LEU A 65 4.03 2.93 5.66
CA LEU A 65 3.99 4.17 4.91
C LEU A 65 2.63 4.86 5.11
N THR A 66 1.53 4.14 4.95
CA THR A 66 0.17 4.61 5.22
C THR A 66 0.08 5.24 6.61
N LYS A 67 0.55 4.53 7.66
CA LYS A 67 0.56 5.08 9.02
C LYS A 67 1.35 6.39 9.10
N SER A 68 2.53 6.44 8.48
CA SER A 68 3.37 7.65 8.48
C SER A 68 2.67 8.83 7.79
N ILE A 69 1.96 8.57 6.68
CA ILE A 69 1.20 9.59 5.94
C ILE A 69 0.00 10.08 6.75
N VAL A 70 -0.76 9.15 7.33
CA VAL A 70 -1.92 9.46 8.18
C VAL A 70 -1.51 10.31 9.37
N ASP A 71 -0.41 9.93 10.05
CA ASP A 71 0.13 10.67 11.19
C ASP A 71 0.64 12.06 10.77
N ALA A 72 1.38 12.15 9.64
CA ALA A 72 1.93 13.41 9.14
C ALA A 72 0.86 14.40 8.65
N LEU A 73 -0.23 13.91 8.08
CA LEU A 73 -1.33 14.72 7.54
C LEU A 73 -2.46 14.93 8.56
N GLY A 74 -2.36 14.34 9.76
CA GLY A 74 -3.36 14.45 10.82
C GLY A 74 -4.73 13.88 10.42
N TRP A 75 -4.73 12.81 9.63
CA TRP A 75 -5.95 12.20 9.12
C TRP A 75 -6.62 11.32 10.19
N THR A 76 -7.88 11.60 10.53
CA THR A 76 -8.63 10.79 11.51
C THR A 76 -9.49 9.70 10.85
N THR A 77 -10.01 9.96 9.65
CA THR A 77 -10.88 9.02 8.93
C THR A 77 -10.66 9.19 7.43
N VAL A 78 -9.91 8.28 6.80
CA VAL A 78 -9.71 8.26 5.35
C VAL A 78 -10.09 6.89 4.82
N LYS A 79 -10.90 6.88 3.76
CA LYS A 79 -11.29 5.66 3.06
C LYS A 79 -10.06 5.10 2.36
N CYS A 80 -9.68 3.88 2.71
CA CYS A 80 -8.43 3.28 2.27
C CYS A 80 -8.71 2.02 1.43
N PHE A 81 -8.20 1.98 0.20
CA PHE A 81 -8.35 0.84 -0.72
C PHE A 81 -7.00 0.31 -1.15
N TYR A 82 -6.58 -0.82 -0.58
CA TYR A 82 -5.31 -1.45 -0.92
C TYR A 82 -5.47 -2.30 -2.19
N TRP A 83 -4.71 -1.95 -3.22
CA TRP A 83 -4.69 -2.68 -4.48
C TRP A 83 -3.42 -3.48 -4.63
N ARG A 84 -3.56 -4.71 -5.12
CA ARG A 84 -2.43 -5.59 -5.38
C ARG A 84 -2.78 -6.66 -6.41
N ASP A 85 -1.82 -6.99 -7.28
CA ASP A 85 -2.05 -7.88 -8.42
C ASP A 85 -1.96 -9.39 -8.08
N SER A 86 -1.21 -9.74 -7.03
CA SER A 86 -1.04 -11.13 -6.57
C SER A 86 -2.07 -11.54 -5.50
N THR A 87 -2.77 -12.65 -5.67
CA THR A 87 -3.72 -13.18 -4.66
C THR A 87 -3.02 -13.73 -3.41
N THR A 88 -1.70 -13.94 -3.47
CA THR A 88 -0.94 -14.62 -2.40
C THR A 88 -1.08 -13.98 -1.02
N VAL A 89 -0.88 -12.65 -0.89
CA VAL A 89 -1.03 -11.95 0.40
C VAL A 89 -2.48 -11.95 0.86
N LEU A 90 -3.45 -11.82 -0.06
CA LEU A 90 -4.85 -11.89 0.31
C LEU A 90 -5.15 -13.25 0.95
N THR A 91 -4.69 -14.35 0.32
CA THR A 91 -4.85 -15.70 0.87
C THR A 91 -4.21 -15.85 2.24
N TRP A 92 -3.06 -15.23 2.51
CA TRP A 92 -2.39 -15.35 3.82
C TRP A 92 -3.09 -14.53 4.91
N ILE A 93 -3.64 -13.36 4.57
CA ILE A 93 -4.36 -12.51 5.52
C ILE A 93 -5.76 -13.06 5.82
N THR A 94 -6.43 -13.66 4.83
CA THR A 94 -7.79 -14.21 4.99
C THR A 94 -7.79 -15.67 5.41
N LYS A 95 -6.63 -16.28 5.65
CA LYS A 95 -6.55 -17.66 6.11
C LYS A 95 -6.98 -17.72 7.57
N GLU A 96 -8.12 -18.32 7.85
CA GLU A 96 -8.53 -18.68 9.21
C GLU A 96 -7.64 -19.83 9.72
N GLU A 97 -7.18 -19.73 10.98
CA GLU A 97 -6.56 -20.86 11.67
C GLU A 97 -7.65 -21.89 11.99
N ASN A 98 -7.49 -23.11 11.47
CA ASN A 98 -8.32 -24.26 11.87
C ASN A 98 -7.94 -24.75 13.26
#